data_AF-A0A6C0KDW6-F1
#
_entry.id   AF-A0A6C0KDW6-F1
#
_cell.length_a   1.000
_cell.length_b   1.000
_cell.length_c   1.000
_cell.angle_alpha   90.00
_cell.angle_beta   90.00
_cell.angle_gamma   90.00
#
_symmetry.space_group_name_H-M   'P 1'
#
loop_
_entity.id
_entity.type
_entity.pdbx_description
1 polymer ?
#
loop_
_entity_poly.entity_id
_entity_poly.type
_entity_poly.pdbx_seq_one_letter_code
_entity_poly.pdbx_strand_id
1 'polypeptide(L)'
;MHQVKVEETKDGGRRELWNVAGPVDVRYDFHNGKLLAETWLKNGKQHRDRKKPAETKWFESGTLSGLSYYKDGNLHRDNKLPAYVRLWETGRPKRIEWWVNGRMHHVGGPVLAVFDSAGKPTRQEWGINGYLHRPDGPAVVTPKTNTWYIDGQRVPPRKALVSGRRKVMNAARVTQLLKPAGVTRAGLGNDNLAEVYKFL
;
A
#
# COMPACT_ATOMS: atom_id res chain seq x y z
N MET A 1 13.64 15.33 -18.27
CA MET A 1 12.22 14.94 -18.27
C MET A 1 11.51 15.86 -17.31
N HIS A 2 10.56 16.65 -17.81
CA HIS A 2 9.82 17.63 -17.03
C HIS A 2 8.69 16.92 -16.26
N GLN A 3 8.56 17.18 -14.96
CA GLN A 3 7.37 16.79 -14.20
C GLN A 3 6.32 17.87 -14.42
N VAL A 4 5.14 17.49 -14.90
CA VAL A 4 3.97 18.36 -14.97
C VAL A 4 3.15 18.09 -13.73
N LYS A 5 2.77 19.12 -12.98
CA LYS A 5 1.82 19.07 -11.89
C LYS A 5 0.49 19.59 -12.41
N VAL A 6 -0.55 18.77 -12.36
CA VAL A 6 -1.91 19.12 -12.70
C VAL A 6 -2.66 19.41 -11.40
N GLU A 7 -3.14 20.64 -11.26
CA GLU A 7 -4.04 21.02 -10.18
C GLU A 7 -5.45 21.18 -10.74
N GLU A 8 -6.43 20.50 -10.13
CA GLU A 8 -7.84 20.84 -10.33
C GLU A 8 -8.20 22.02 -9.42
N THR A 9 -8.72 23.08 -10.02
CA THR A 9 -9.13 24.30 -9.33
C THR A 9 -10.55 24.15 -8.76
N LYS A 10 -10.90 24.96 -7.76
CA LYS A 10 -12.19 24.88 -7.03
C LYS A 10 -13.43 25.07 -7.93
N ASP A 11 -13.25 25.65 -9.10
CA ASP A 11 -14.24 25.89 -10.15
C ASP A 11 -14.28 24.77 -11.23
N GLY A 12 -13.52 23.68 -11.04
CA GLY A 12 -13.47 22.55 -11.97
C GLY A 12 -12.52 22.74 -13.16
N GLY A 13 -11.73 23.81 -13.18
CA GLY A 13 -10.64 23.99 -14.14
C GLY A 13 -9.44 23.07 -13.88
N ARG A 14 -8.60 22.84 -14.90
CA ARG A 14 -7.32 22.14 -14.77
C ARG A 14 -6.18 23.08 -15.13
N ARG A 15 -5.19 23.19 -14.25
CA ARG A 15 -3.97 23.96 -14.49
C ARG A 15 -2.74 23.07 -14.50
N GLU A 16 -1.94 23.17 -15.55
CA GLU A 16 -0.65 22.48 -15.67
C GLU A 16 0.49 23.40 -15.21
N LEU A 17 1.30 22.90 -14.28
CA LEU A 17 2.46 23.58 -13.71
C LEU A 17 3.71 22.76 -14.04
N TRP A 18 4.72 23.39 -14.62
CA TRP A 18 5.95 22.71 -15.04
C TRP A 18 7.01 22.75 -13.92
N ASN A 19 7.76 21.65 -13.77
CA ASN A 19 8.96 21.56 -12.92
C ASN A 19 8.74 21.79 -11.41
N VAL A 20 7.58 21.38 -10.88
CA VAL A 20 7.28 21.55 -9.46
C VAL A 20 7.79 20.33 -8.67
N ALA A 21 8.54 20.59 -7.59
CA ALA A 21 8.80 19.57 -6.57
C ALA A 21 7.49 19.28 -5.82
N GLY A 22 6.77 18.21 -6.18
CA GLY A 22 5.46 17.93 -5.60
C GLY A 22 4.75 16.75 -6.26
N PRO A 23 3.52 16.41 -5.80
CA PRO A 23 2.66 15.49 -6.55
C PRO A 23 2.34 16.06 -7.92
N VAL A 24 2.18 15.16 -8.88
CA VAL A 24 1.80 15.45 -10.27
C VAL A 24 0.28 15.53 -10.42
N ASP A 25 -0.47 14.80 -9.61
CA ASP A 25 -1.93 14.80 -9.61
C ASP A 25 -2.44 14.85 -8.16
N VAL A 26 -3.43 15.70 -7.92
CA VAL A 26 -4.04 15.91 -6.61
C VAL A 26 -5.55 15.90 -6.78
N ARG A 27 -6.24 15.06 -6.01
CA ARG A 27 -7.69 14.88 -6.10
C ARG A 27 -8.37 15.36 -4.83
N TYR A 28 -9.48 16.08 -4.99
CA TYR A 28 -10.30 16.62 -3.91
C TYR A 28 -11.72 16.06 -3.97
N ASP A 29 -12.43 16.10 -2.85
CA ASP A 29 -13.87 15.89 -2.81
C ASP A 29 -14.62 17.09 -3.40
N PHE A 30 -15.60 16.82 -4.27
CA PHE A 30 -16.33 17.87 -4.99
C PHE A 30 -17.24 18.72 -4.09
N HIS A 31 -17.80 18.15 -3.03
CA HIS A 31 -18.80 18.81 -2.20
C HIS A 31 -18.16 19.68 -1.11
N ASN A 32 -17.05 19.22 -0.55
CA ASN A 32 -16.41 19.87 0.60
C ASN A 32 -14.96 20.30 0.36
N GLY A 33 -14.38 20.00 -0.81
CA GLY A 33 -13.03 20.44 -1.19
C GLY A 33 -11.90 19.77 -0.42
N LYS A 34 -12.16 18.69 0.32
CA LYS A 34 -11.12 18.00 1.11
C LYS A 34 -10.22 17.15 0.23
N LEU A 35 -8.93 17.13 0.56
CA LEU A 35 -7.93 16.33 -0.13
C LEU A 35 -8.22 14.82 0.00
N LEU A 36 -8.33 14.12 -1.12
CA LEU A 36 -8.58 12.69 -1.19
C LEU A 36 -7.36 11.89 -1.67
N ALA A 37 -6.51 12.46 -2.52
CA ALA A 37 -5.31 11.78 -2.98
C ALA A 37 -4.22 12.70 -3.54
N GLU A 38 -2.98 12.22 -3.46
CA GLU A 38 -1.79 12.80 -4.10
C GLU A 38 -1.05 11.69 -4.86
N THR A 39 -0.69 11.94 -6.11
CA THR A 39 -0.07 10.97 -7.01
C THR A 39 1.20 11.53 -7.65
N TRP A 40 2.26 10.74 -7.73
CA TRP A 40 3.52 11.06 -8.40
C TRP A 40 3.69 10.25 -9.66
N LEU A 41 4.00 10.94 -10.77
CA LEU A 41 4.23 10.34 -12.07
C LEU A 41 5.64 10.61 -12.59
N LYS A 42 6.17 9.68 -13.38
CA LYS A 42 7.36 9.81 -14.22
C LYS A 42 7.02 9.27 -15.59
N ASN A 43 7.15 10.10 -16.63
CA ASN A 43 6.79 9.74 -18.01
C ASN A 43 5.37 9.20 -18.14
N GLY A 44 4.41 9.86 -17.49
CA GLY A 44 2.99 9.46 -17.49
C GLY A 44 2.67 8.20 -16.68
N LYS A 45 3.66 7.57 -16.01
CA LYS A 45 3.46 6.36 -15.19
C LYS A 45 3.67 6.64 -13.71
N GLN A 46 2.89 5.99 -12.84
CA GLN A 46 3.08 6.13 -11.39
C GLN A 46 4.50 5.72 -10.98
N HIS A 47 5.20 6.62 -10.30
CA HIS A 47 6.59 6.42 -9.89
C HIS A 47 6.96 7.45 -8.83
N ARG A 48 7.67 7.03 -7.77
CA ARG A 48 8.33 7.98 -6.86
C ARG A 48 9.63 7.44 -6.29
N ASP A 49 10.69 8.21 -6.44
CA ASP A 49 12.01 7.90 -5.90
C ASP A 49 12.06 8.10 -4.36
N ARG A 50 13.21 7.76 -3.76
CA ARG A 50 13.53 7.98 -2.33
C ARG A 50 12.65 7.17 -1.36
N LYS A 51 12.17 6.00 -1.78
CA LYS A 51 11.37 5.08 -0.94
C LYS A 51 10.08 5.72 -0.40
N LYS A 52 9.54 6.73 -1.10
CA LYS A 52 8.28 7.40 -0.78
C LYS A 52 7.11 6.78 -1.56
N PRO A 53 5.87 6.87 -1.05
CA PRO A 53 4.70 6.39 -1.77
C PRO A 53 4.48 7.22 -3.03
N ALA A 54 4.22 6.55 -4.15
CA ALA A 54 3.83 7.19 -5.39
C ALA A 54 2.33 7.57 -5.40
N GLU A 55 1.55 7.05 -4.47
CA GLU A 55 0.18 7.47 -4.22
C GLU A 55 -0.11 7.44 -2.72
N THR A 56 -0.68 8.53 -2.21
CA THR A 56 -1.22 8.62 -0.84
C THR A 56 -2.71 8.95 -0.95
N LYS A 57 -3.55 8.29 -0.14
CA LYS A 57 -5.00 8.52 -0.11
C LYS A 57 -5.48 8.80 1.30
N TRP A 58 -6.52 9.63 1.39
CA TRP A 58 -7.18 9.98 2.64
C TRP A 58 -8.67 9.64 2.57
N PHE A 59 -9.30 9.51 3.75
CA PHE A 59 -10.75 9.56 3.90
C PHE A 59 -11.19 11.03 3.92
N GLU A 60 -12.49 11.29 3.76
CA GLU A 60 -13.06 12.63 3.91
C GLU A 60 -12.86 13.21 5.33
N SER A 61 -12.59 12.39 6.33
CA SER A 61 -12.17 12.88 7.66
C SER A 61 -10.75 13.48 7.67
N GLY A 62 -10.00 13.34 6.57
CA GLY A 62 -8.58 13.71 6.51
C GLY A 62 -7.65 12.63 7.08
N THR A 63 -8.17 11.49 7.52
CA THR A 63 -7.34 10.38 8.01
C THR A 63 -6.79 9.56 6.85
N LEU A 64 -5.59 8.99 7.01
CA LEU A 64 -4.96 8.18 5.95
C LEU A 64 -5.82 6.95 5.62
N SER A 65 -6.16 6.77 4.35
CA SER A 65 -6.91 5.60 3.85
C SER A 65 -6.03 4.61 3.08
N GLY A 66 -4.91 5.04 2.50
CA GLY A 66 -3.99 4.12 1.84
C GLY A 66 -2.69 4.72 1.32
N LEU A 67 -1.75 3.82 1.01
CA LEU A 67 -0.44 4.10 0.43
C LEU A 67 -0.14 3.09 -0.67
N SER A 68 0.36 3.57 -1.79
CA SER A 68 0.82 2.72 -2.90
C SER A 68 2.22 3.15 -3.34
N TYR A 69 3.12 2.19 -3.52
CA TYR A 69 4.49 2.38 -3.98
C TYR A 69 4.61 1.82 -5.38
N TYR A 70 5.01 2.68 -6.32
CA TYR A 70 5.14 2.34 -7.72
C TYR A 70 6.52 2.67 -8.24
N LYS A 71 6.98 1.85 -9.18
CA LYS A 71 8.15 2.09 -10.02
C LYS A 71 7.76 1.82 -11.47
N ASP A 72 7.83 2.86 -12.29
CA ASP A 72 7.56 2.80 -13.74
C ASP A 72 6.18 2.20 -14.08
N GLY A 73 5.18 2.56 -13.26
CA GLY A 73 3.79 2.13 -13.40
C GLY A 73 3.45 0.80 -12.71
N ASN A 74 4.44 0.09 -12.15
CA ASN A 74 4.24 -1.19 -11.50
C ASN A 74 4.32 -1.06 -9.97
N LEU A 75 3.41 -1.72 -9.24
CA LEU A 75 3.53 -1.83 -7.78
C LEU A 75 4.89 -2.44 -7.44
N HIS A 76 5.66 -1.74 -6.60
CA HIS A 76 7.04 -2.11 -6.33
C HIS A 76 7.50 -1.55 -4.99
N ARG A 77 8.09 -2.44 -4.17
CA ARG A 77 8.87 -2.05 -3.01
C ARG A 77 9.87 -3.15 -2.64
N ASP A 78 11.16 -2.83 -2.71
CA ASP A 78 12.28 -3.77 -2.53
C ASP A 78 12.89 -3.77 -1.11
N ASN A 79 12.40 -2.92 -0.22
CA ASN A 79 12.93 -2.75 1.14
C ASN A 79 12.27 -3.64 2.21
N LYS A 80 11.70 -4.79 1.81
CA LYS A 80 10.96 -5.74 2.67
C LYS A 80 9.67 -5.17 3.32
N LEU A 81 9.30 -3.93 3.03
CA LEU A 81 8.04 -3.32 3.47
C LEU A 81 6.95 -3.52 2.39
N PRO A 82 5.66 -3.41 2.75
CA PRO A 82 4.58 -3.58 1.79
C PRO A 82 4.57 -2.47 0.73
N ALA A 83 4.27 -2.84 -0.51
CA ALA A 83 4.10 -1.93 -1.63
C ALA A 83 2.69 -1.33 -1.70
N TYR A 84 1.71 -1.98 -1.06
CA TYR A 84 0.34 -1.48 -0.99
C TYR A 84 -0.23 -1.64 0.42
N VAL A 85 -0.91 -0.60 0.89
CA VAL A 85 -1.57 -0.56 2.19
C VAL A 85 -2.90 0.14 2.03
N ARG A 86 -3.96 -0.47 2.55
CA ARG A 86 -5.27 0.15 2.74
C ARG A 86 -5.67 0.02 4.20
N LEU A 87 -6.19 1.10 4.75
CA LEU A 87 -6.60 1.19 6.15
C LEU A 87 -8.12 1.26 6.28
N TRP A 88 -8.60 0.86 7.45
CA TRP A 88 -9.87 1.34 7.96
C TRP A 88 -9.69 2.76 8.51
N GLU A 89 -10.77 3.51 8.62
CA GLU A 89 -10.74 4.88 9.18
C GLU A 89 -10.27 4.91 10.64
N THR A 90 -10.37 3.79 11.35
CA THR A 90 -9.76 3.57 12.67
C THR A 90 -8.22 3.59 12.66
N GLY A 91 -7.60 3.65 11.47
CA GLY A 91 -6.15 3.53 11.25
C GLY A 91 -5.64 2.10 11.25
N ARG A 92 -6.51 1.10 11.49
CA ARG A 92 -6.11 -0.31 11.45
C ARG A 92 -5.92 -0.77 10.01
N PRO A 93 -4.98 -1.68 9.72
CA PRO A 93 -4.86 -2.24 8.40
C PRO A 93 -6.13 -2.98 7.97
N LYS A 94 -6.57 -2.74 6.74
CA LYS A 94 -7.65 -3.47 6.06
C LYS A 94 -7.07 -4.47 5.07
N ARG A 95 -6.07 -4.05 4.29
CA ARG A 95 -5.42 -4.86 3.25
C ARG A 95 -3.99 -4.42 3.05
N ILE A 96 -3.09 -5.37 2.89
CA ILE A 96 -1.66 -5.10 2.83
C ILE A 96 -1.03 -6.07 1.85
N GLU A 97 -0.18 -5.56 0.97
CA GLU A 97 0.46 -6.37 -0.04
C GLU A 97 1.93 -6.06 -0.28
N TRP A 98 2.66 -7.10 -0.65
CA TRP A 98 4.07 -7.04 -1.02
C TRP A 98 4.23 -7.34 -2.51
N TRP A 99 4.80 -6.37 -3.22
CA TRP A 99 5.00 -6.42 -4.66
C TRP A 99 6.41 -5.98 -5.00
N VAL A 100 7.03 -6.68 -5.94
CA VAL A 100 8.31 -6.29 -6.55
C VAL A 100 8.14 -6.34 -8.05
N ASN A 101 8.31 -5.19 -8.71
CA ASN A 101 8.20 -5.05 -10.18
C ASN A 101 6.89 -5.64 -10.74
N GLY A 102 5.76 -5.33 -10.09
CA GLY A 102 4.44 -5.78 -10.53
C GLY A 102 4.13 -7.25 -10.24
N ARG A 103 4.98 -7.97 -9.49
CA ARG A 103 4.74 -9.36 -9.07
C ARG A 103 4.62 -9.46 -7.56
N MET A 104 3.61 -10.20 -7.07
CA MET A 104 3.50 -10.53 -5.64
C MET A 104 4.73 -11.30 -5.20
N HIS A 105 5.44 -10.80 -4.19
CA HIS A 105 6.70 -11.41 -3.75
C HIS A 105 6.97 -11.09 -2.27
N HIS A 106 6.99 -12.11 -1.41
CA HIS A 106 7.39 -11.94 -0.01
C HIS A 106 7.91 -13.26 0.58
N VAL A 107 9.22 -13.34 0.78
CA VAL A 107 9.87 -14.53 1.38
C VAL A 107 9.65 -14.60 2.91
N GLY A 108 9.46 -13.43 3.55
CA GLY A 108 9.36 -13.31 5.01
C GLY A 108 7.98 -13.59 5.60
N GLY A 109 6.95 -13.78 4.77
CA GLY A 109 5.57 -13.90 5.23
C GLY A 109 4.57 -13.87 4.08
N PRO A 110 3.29 -13.61 4.37
CA PRO A 110 2.29 -13.54 3.32
C PRO A 110 2.52 -12.35 2.39
N VAL A 111 2.30 -12.54 1.09
CA VAL A 111 2.23 -11.48 0.07
C VAL A 111 0.97 -10.64 0.17
N LEU A 112 -0.11 -11.21 0.74
CA LEU A 112 -1.37 -10.54 0.98
C LEU A 112 -1.86 -10.86 2.39
N ALA A 113 -2.28 -9.84 3.12
CA ALA A 113 -3.05 -9.99 4.34
C ALA A 113 -4.27 -9.07 4.32
N VAL A 114 -5.45 -9.63 4.59
CA VAL A 114 -6.73 -8.92 4.73
C VAL A 114 -7.21 -9.07 6.16
N PHE A 115 -7.73 -7.98 6.72
CA PHE A 115 -8.21 -7.91 8.10
C PHE A 115 -9.61 -7.30 8.15
N ASP A 116 -10.41 -7.75 9.11
CA ASP A 116 -11.65 -7.07 9.47
C ASP A 116 -11.38 -5.75 10.23
N SER A 117 -12.44 -5.02 10.57
CA SER A 117 -12.34 -3.74 11.31
C SER A 117 -11.77 -3.91 12.72
N ALA A 118 -11.89 -5.11 13.31
CA ALA A 118 -11.29 -5.46 14.59
C ALA A 118 -9.79 -5.82 14.46
N GLY A 119 -9.25 -5.90 13.24
CA GLY A 119 -7.83 -6.23 13.00
C GLY A 119 -7.54 -7.73 13.04
N LYS A 120 -8.57 -8.59 13.00
CA LYS A 120 -8.41 -10.04 12.88
C LYS A 120 -8.16 -10.40 11.42
N PRO A 121 -7.14 -11.23 11.10
CA PRO A 121 -6.89 -11.65 9.74
C PRO A 121 -8.03 -12.53 9.22
N THR A 122 -8.58 -12.18 8.06
CA THR A 122 -9.65 -12.91 7.38
C THR A 122 -9.17 -13.60 6.10
N ARG A 123 -8.00 -13.21 5.58
CA ARG A 123 -7.34 -13.91 4.47
C ARG A 123 -5.85 -13.64 4.50
N GLN A 124 -5.05 -14.67 4.24
CA GLN A 124 -3.61 -14.56 4.06
C GLN A 124 -3.15 -15.43 2.91
N GLU A 125 -2.23 -14.90 2.11
CA GLU A 125 -1.65 -15.64 0.99
C GLU A 125 -0.14 -15.53 1.00
N TRP A 126 0.54 -16.62 0.66
CA TRP A 126 1.98 -16.71 0.52
C TRP A 126 2.33 -16.90 -0.95
N GLY A 127 3.30 -16.13 -1.42
CA GLY A 127 3.68 -16.16 -2.81
C GLY A 127 5.05 -15.55 -3.07
N ILE A 128 5.68 -16.03 -4.13
CA ILE A 128 7.01 -15.61 -4.58
C ILE A 128 6.95 -15.50 -6.10
N ASN A 129 7.50 -14.41 -6.63
CA ASN A 129 7.62 -14.17 -8.07
C ASN A 129 6.29 -14.22 -8.84
N GLY A 130 5.18 -13.85 -8.19
CA GLY A 130 3.84 -13.82 -8.78
C GLY A 130 3.05 -15.12 -8.63
N TYR A 131 3.63 -16.17 -8.05
CA TYR A 131 2.98 -17.46 -7.86
C TYR A 131 2.66 -17.72 -6.40
N LEU A 132 1.50 -18.33 -6.13
CA LEU A 132 1.22 -18.89 -4.81
C LEU A 132 2.23 -20.00 -4.51
N HIS A 133 2.95 -19.88 -3.40
CA HIS A 133 4.02 -20.80 -3.05
C HIS A 133 4.20 -20.82 -1.54
N ARG A 134 4.09 -22.01 -0.94
CA ARG A 134 4.45 -22.23 0.46
C ARG A 134 4.77 -23.70 0.76
N PRO A 135 6.05 -24.04 1.03
CA PRO A 135 6.47 -25.42 1.30
C PRO A 135 6.21 -25.85 2.75
N ASP A 136 5.99 -24.90 3.66
CA ASP A 136 5.84 -25.11 5.11
C ASP A 136 4.38 -24.99 5.60
N GLY A 137 3.40 -24.99 4.70
CA GLY A 137 1.98 -24.88 5.06
C GLY A 137 1.08 -24.45 3.89
N PRO A 138 -0.19 -24.11 4.18
CA PRO A 138 -1.11 -23.64 3.15
C PRO A 138 -0.70 -22.28 2.60
N ALA A 139 -0.65 -22.17 1.27
CA ALA A 139 -0.35 -20.93 0.58
C ALA A 139 -1.53 -19.95 0.59
N VAL A 140 -2.75 -20.41 0.85
CA VAL A 140 -3.92 -19.55 1.12
C VAL A 140 -4.60 -20.01 2.40
N VAL A 141 -4.87 -19.07 3.30
CA VAL A 141 -5.54 -19.30 4.58
C VAL A 141 -6.71 -18.35 4.70
N THR A 142 -7.88 -18.89 4.99
CA THR A 142 -9.11 -18.15 5.32
C THR A 142 -9.77 -18.77 6.57
N PRO A 143 -10.79 -18.14 7.16
CA PRO A 143 -11.58 -18.76 8.22
C PRO A 143 -12.25 -20.08 7.82
N LYS A 144 -12.55 -20.27 6.53
CA LYS A 144 -13.31 -21.42 6.03
C LYS A 144 -12.42 -22.53 5.50
N THR A 145 -11.32 -22.17 4.84
CA THR A 145 -10.52 -23.10 4.06
C THR A 145 -9.04 -22.75 4.07
N ASN A 146 -8.24 -23.80 3.91
CA ASN A 146 -6.81 -23.73 3.64
C ASN A 146 -6.53 -24.44 2.31
N THR A 147 -5.67 -23.87 1.48
CA THR A 147 -5.22 -24.50 0.23
C THR A 147 -3.70 -24.36 0.06
N TRP A 148 -3.08 -25.41 -0.47
CA TRP A 148 -1.63 -25.53 -0.60
C TRP A 148 -1.23 -25.37 -2.05
N TYR A 149 -0.16 -24.59 -2.27
CA TYR A 149 0.42 -24.36 -3.58
C TYR A 149 1.94 -24.35 -3.50
N ILE A 150 2.58 -24.93 -4.51
CA ILE A 150 4.02 -24.88 -4.75
C ILE A 150 4.20 -24.40 -6.18
N ASP A 151 4.89 -23.28 -6.35
CA ASP A 151 5.18 -22.67 -7.67
C ASP A 151 3.93 -22.50 -8.55
N GLY A 152 2.84 -22.07 -7.91
CA GLY A 152 1.55 -21.83 -8.56
C GLY A 152 0.71 -23.09 -8.78
N GLN A 153 1.24 -24.28 -8.52
CA GLN A 153 0.51 -25.54 -8.66
C GLN A 153 -0.15 -25.95 -7.34
N ARG A 154 -1.45 -26.26 -7.39
CA ARG A 154 -2.19 -26.74 -6.23
C ARG A 154 -1.72 -28.14 -5.85
N VAL A 155 -1.39 -28.36 -4.57
CA VAL A 155 -0.94 -29.66 -4.05
C VAL A 155 -1.80 -30.13 -2.87
N PRO A 156 -1.86 -31.45 -2.58
CA PRO A 156 -2.49 -31.93 -1.35
C PRO A 156 -1.63 -31.57 -0.11
N PRO A 157 -2.23 -31.48 1.10
CA PRO A 157 -1.52 -31.08 2.32
C PRO A 157 -0.30 -31.94 2.68
N ARG A 158 -0.29 -33.22 2.26
CA ARG A 158 0.78 -34.19 2.60
C ARG A 158 2.13 -33.92 1.94
N LYS A 159 2.24 -32.98 0.99
CA LYS A 159 3.51 -32.58 0.34
C LYS A 159 4.20 -31.37 0.99
N ALA A 160 3.63 -30.79 2.06
CA ALA A 160 4.24 -29.68 2.80
C ALA A 160 4.65 -30.15 4.21
N LEU A 161 5.95 -30.13 4.52
CA LEU A 161 6.50 -30.63 5.80
C LEU A 161 5.89 -29.89 7.01
N VAL A 162 5.46 -30.66 8.00
CA VAL A 162 4.58 -30.28 9.13
C VAL A 162 5.31 -29.54 10.27
N SER A 163 6.60 -29.20 10.17
CA SER A 163 7.38 -28.78 11.34
C SER A 163 7.83 -27.31 11.38
N GLY A 164 7.04 -26.38 10.86
CA GLY A 164 7.35 -24.94 10.91
C GLY A 164 6.31 -24.14 11.68
N ARG A 165 6.69 -23.49 12.80
CA ARG A 165 5.85 -22.52 13.54
C ARG A 165 5.05 -21.62 12.59
N ARG A 166 3.75 -21.40 12.88
CA ARG A 166 2.83 -20.54 12.12
C ARG A 166 3.46 -19.16 11.85
N LYS A 167 3.98 -18.91 10.64
CA LYS A 167 4.38 -17.57 10.14
C LYS A 167 3.17 -16.75 9.71
N VAL A 168 2.15 -16.68 10.57
CA VAL A 168 0.91 -15.92 10.35
C VAL A 168 1.21 -14.47 10.69
N MET A 169 0.82 -13.56 9.81
CA MET A 169 0.95 -12.12 10.06
C MET A 169 -0.21 -11.64 10.93
N ASN A 170 0.07 -10.86 11.99
CA ASN A 170 -0.93 -10.19 12.81
C ASN A 170 -0.96 -8.68 12.50
N ALA A 171 -2.08 -8.02 12.81
CA ALA A 171 -2.23 -6.59 12.52
C ALA A 171 -1.18 -5.72 13.24
N ALA A 172 -0.83 -6.05 14.49
CA ALA A 172 0.15 -5.29 15.28
C ALA A 172 1.55 -5.25 14.63
N ARG A 173 2.04 -6.39 14.13
CA ARG A 173 3.33 -6.48 13.42
C ARG A 173 3.30 -5.65 12.15
N VAL A 174 2.16 -5.60 11.45
CA VAL A 174 2.10 -4.77 10.25
C VAL A 174 2.05 -3.29 10.57
N THR A 175 1.27 -2.88 11.57
CA THR A 175 1.29 -1.48 12.03
C THR A 175 2.71 -1.03 12.37
N GLN A 176 3.54 -1.90 12.97
CA GLN A 176 4.96 -1.62 13.22
C GLN A 176 5.78 -1.43 11.93
N LEU A 177 5.53 -2.23 10.89
CA LEU A 177 6.19 -2.09 9.58
C LEU A 177 5.79 -0.78 8.85
N LEU A 178 4.68 -0.15 9.24
CA LEU A 178 4.20 1.11 8.66
C LEU A 178 4.73 2.35 9.39
N LYS A 179 5.25 2.22 10.62
CA LYS A 179 5.81 3.33 11.42
C LYS A 179 6.94 4.12 10.73
N PRO A 180 7.87 3.51 9.97
CA PRO A 180 8.95 4.24 9.29
C PRO A 180 8.50 5.08 8.08
N ALA A 181 7.22 5.07 7.71
CA ALA A 181 6.72 5.84 6.56
C ALA A 181 6.39 7.31 6.89
N GLY A 182 6.63 7.78 8.11
CA GLY A 182 6.38 9.17 8.51
C GLY A 182 4.89 9.54 8.60
N VAL A 183 3.98 8.57 8.55
CA VAL A 183 2.55 8.80 8.74
C VAL A 183 2.23 8.72 10.24
N THR A 184 2.65 9.73 10.99
CA THR A 184 2.20 9.88 12.37
C THR A 184 0.79 10.44 12.42
N ARG A 185 0.01 9.87 13.35
CA ARG A 185 -1.40 10.13 13.70
C ARG A 185 -1.68 11.58 14.19
N ALA A 186 -0.75 12.52 14.05
CA ALA A 186 -0.97 13.89 14.49
C ALA A 186 -1.90 14.60 13.49
N GLY A 187 -2.99 15.16 14.01
CA GLY A 187 -4.12 15.63 13.26
C GLY A 187 -3.75 16.52 12.08
N LEU A 188 -4.34 16.23 10.93
CA LEU A 188 -4.62 17.26 9.92
C LEU A 188 -5.81 18.07 10.44
N GLY A 189 -5.57 18.80 11.54
CA GLY A 189 -6.33 20.02 11.82
C GLY A 189 -5.99 21.04 10.73
N ASN A 190 -6.92 21.96 10.49
CA ASN A 190 -6.99 22.85 9.33
C ASN A 190 -5.79 23.79 9.07
N ASP A 191 -4.64 23.63 9.74
CA ASP A 191 -3.52 24.59 9.73
C ASP A 191 -2.24 24.10 9.02
N ASN A 192 -2.22 22.89 8.43
CA ASN A 192 -0.98 22.33 7.83
C ASN A 192 -0.79 22.57 6.32
N LEU A 193 -1.38 23.63 5.75
CA LEU A 193 -0.98 24.11 4.42
C LEU A 193 0.33 24.93 4.45
N ALA A 194 0.80 25.35 5.63
CA ALA A 194 1.98 26.22 5.77
C ALA A 194 3.30 25.51 6.12
N GLU A 195 3.29 24.30 6.71
CA GLU A 195 4.54 23.60 7.09
C GLU A 195 5.15 22.72 5.98
N VAL A 196 4.43 22.48 4.88
CA VAL A 196 4.96 21.74 3.72
C VAL A 196 5.97 22.57 2.90
N TYR A 197 6.12 23.88 3.19
CA TYR A 197 7.06 24.79 2.52
C TYR A 197 8.40 25.03 3.23
N LYS A 198 8.72 24.33 4.34
CA LYS A 198 9.98 24.56 5.08
C LYS A 198 11.17 23.66 4.74
N PHE A 199 11.15 23.00 3.58
CA PHE A 199 12.35 22.34 3.04
C PHE A 199 12.60 22.74 1.58
N LEU A 200 12.68 24.06 1.35
CA LEU A 200 13.60 24.62 0.36
C LEU A 200 14.97 24.80 0.99
#